data_AF-M0FKZ7-F1
#
_entry.id   AF-M0FKZ7-F1
#
_cell.length_a   1.000
_cell.length_b   1.000
_cell.length_c   1.000
_cell.angle_alpha   90.00
_cell.angle_beta   90.00
_cell.angle_gamma   90.00
#
_symmetry.space_group_name_H-M   'P 1'
#
loop_
_entity.id
_entity.type
_entity.pdbx_description
1 polymer ?
#
loop_
_entity_poly.entity_id
_entity_poly.type
_entity_poly.pdbx_seq_one_letter_code
_entity_poly.pdbx_strand_id
1 'polypeptide(L)'
;MVSLRPLASLPVVGVLADGRTYRHLLYLLIAMPIAFVHSGVFSFGVVFGLVFAPVLVGLAALFATLVAARLFAGVERWLADALLGTDLAKPDDLADADGALGGARKYVDAASTWRGLGFLMAKFWVSLFGIVPLLLLSRGIPLVTAPLRYPLVVQFGEVDGEPATWAIDALPEALAAVPLGVAAVLVACHLANVAGYAARRMAVALLGGSTGVEVDRDDEDERVTVDRERDVASGEDGDRAIESDRADGDAESDRETGDDDRETDADRAERPDSGAFEFDADRRDPDDADDSTDRN
;
A
#
# COMPACT_ATOMS: atom_id res chain seq x y z
N MET A 1 -39.99 -1.17 -16.87
CA MET A 1 -39.31 -1.21 -15.56
C MET A 1 -37.91 -0.66 -15.77
N VAL A 2 -37.61 0.53 -15.23
CA VAL A 2 -36.30 1.16 -15.40
C VAL A 2 -35.35 0.50 -14.40
N SER A 3 -34.38 -0.27 -14.89
CA SER A 3 -33.31 -0.81 -14.08
C SER A 3 -32.50 0.34 -13.51
N LEU A 4 -32.76 0.72 -12.26
CA LEU A 4 -31.92 1.66 -11.52
C LEU A 4 -30.58 0.95 -11.31
N ARG A 5 -29.61 1.19 -12.20
CA ARG A 5 -28.21 0.84 -11.90
C ARG A 5 -27.90 1.45 -10.52
N PRO A 6 -27.43 0.66 -9.55
CA PRO A 6 -27.12 1.19 -8.24
C PRO A 6 -26.16 2.36 -8.42
N LEU A 7 -26.47 3.54 -7.87
CA LEU A 7 -25.65 4.75 -8.04
C LEU A 7 -24.17 4.53 -7.63
N ALA A 8 -23.92 3.50 -6.83
CA ALA A 8 -22.60 2.98 -6.49
C ALA A 8 -21.78 2.46 -7.71
N SER A 9 -22.40 2.13 -8.84
CA SER A 9 -21.71 1.72 -10.06
C SER A 9 -21.16 2.89 -10.88
N LEU A 10 -21.54 4.14 -10.54
CA LEU A 10 -20.98 5.32 -11.20
C LEU A 10 -19.61 5.61 -10.58
N PRO A 11 -18.52 5.73 -11.37
CA PRO A 11 -17.16 5.85 -10.84
C PRO A 11 -16.95 7.10 -9.96
N VAL A 12 -17.74 8.15 -10.19
CA VAL A 12 -17.67 9.41 -9.44
C VAL A 12 -18.31 9.24 -8.04
N VAL A 13 -19.50 8.64 -7.96
CA VAL A 13 -20.24 8.50 -6.69
C VAL A 13 -19.86 7.23 -5.93
N GLY A 14 -19.47 6.17 -6.65
CA GLY A 14 -19.04 4.88 -6.11
C GLY A 14 -17.84 5.00 -5.16
N VAL A 15 -17.03 6.05 -5.30
CA VAL A 15 -15.94 6.35 -4.36
C VAL A 15 -16.44 6.59 -2.92
N LEU A 16 -17.65 7.12 -2.74
CA LEU A 16 -18.27 7.24 -1.42
C LEU A 16 -18.75 5.90 -0.86
N ALA A 17 -19.13 4.95 -1.72
CA ALA A 17 -19.56 3.63 -1.30
C ALA A 17 -18.39 2.65 -1.10
N ASP A 18 -17.21 2.97 -1.64
CA ASP A 18 -16.01 2.14 -1.54
C ASP A 18 -15.34 2.28 -0.17
N GLY A 19 -15.31 1.17 0.59
CA GLY A 19 -14.61 1.05 1.87
C GLY A 19 -13.13 1.45 1.82
N ARG A 20 -12.48 1.31 0.66
CA ARG A 20 -11.07 1.71 0.46
C ARG A 20 -10.86 3.21 0.67
N THR A 21 -11.81 4.04 0.25
CA THR A 21 -11.73 5.50 0.39
C THR A 21 -11.61 5.92 1.86
N TYR A 22 -12.37 5.28 2.74
CA TYR A 22 -12.33 5.54 4.17
C TYR A 22 -11.01 5.08 4.81
N ARG A 23 -10.45 3.95 4.34
CA ARG A 23 -9.12 3.50 4.78
C ARG A 23 -8.03 4.49 4.37
N HIS A 24 -8.08 5.02 3.15
CA HIS A 24 -7.15 6.06 2.70
C HIS A 24 -7.31 7.36 3.50
N LEU A 25 -8.54 7.81 3.78
CA LEU A 25 -8.77 8.98 4.63
C LEU A 25 -8.24 8.79 6.05
N LEU A 26 -8.50 7.62 6.66
CA LEU A 26 -7.99 7.27 7.98
C LEU A 26 -6.45 7.23 7.98
N TYR A 27 -5.86 6.64 6.94
CA TYR A 27 -4.41 6.65 6.77
C TYR A 27 -3.87 8.08 6.69
N LEU A 28 -4.47 8.97 5.88
CA LEU A 28 -4.00 10.36 5.78
C LEU A 28 -4.11 11.11 7.11
N LEU A 29 -5.22 10.91 7.83
CA LEU A 29 -5.48 11.52 9.13
C LEU A 29 -4.42 11.11 10.17
N ILE A 30 -4.05 9.83 10.20
CA ILE A 30 -3.05 9.28 11.13
C ILE A 30 -1.63 9.52 10.65
N ALA A 31 -1.38 9.47 9.34
CA ALA A 31 -0.07 9.64 8.74
C ALA A 31 0.49 11.05 8.96
N MET A 32 -0.37 12.08 9.02
CA MET A 32 0.06 13.46 9.26
C MET A 32 0.73 13.67 10.64
N PRO A 33 0.09 13.35 11.79
CA PRO A 33 0.74 13.49 13.09
C PRO A 33 1.95 12.56 13.23
N ILE A 34 1.88 11.35 12.68
CA ILE A 34 3.01 10.40 12.68
C ILE A 34 4.20 10.97 11.90
N ALA A 35 3.98 11.49 10.69
CA ALA A 35 5.02 12.07 9.87
C ALA A 35 5.67 13.30 10.54
N PHE A 36 4.88 14.11 11.26
CA PHE A 36 5.39 15.21 12.06
C PHE A 36 6.32 14.72 13.19
N VAL A 37 5.91 13.70 13.95
CA VAL A 37 6.73 13.11 15.03
C VAL A 37 8.02 12.53 14.47
N HIS A 38 7.95 11.74 13.40
CA HIS A 38 9.12 11.17 12.73
C HIS A 38 10.10 12.26 12.26
N SER A 39 9.59 13.29 11.59
CA SER A 39 10.39 14.40 11.08
C SER A 39 11.07 15.17 12.22
N GLY A 40 10.36 15.43 13.32
CA GLY A 40 10.91 16.10 14.50
C GLY A 40 12.03 15.31 15.17
N VAL A 41 11.79 14.02 15.47
CA VAL A 41 12.79 13.14 16.09
C VAL A 41 14.03 13.02 15.21
N PHE A 42 13.85 12.84 13.91
CA PHE A 42 14.97 12.66 12.99
C PHE A 42 15.75 13.96 12.78
N SER A 43 15.08 15.09 12.58
CA SER A 43 15.73 16.39 12.44
C SER A 43 16.54 16.75 13.69
N PHE A 44 15.98 16.50 14.88
CA PHE A 44 16.69 16.66 16.14
C PHE A 44 17.89 15.72 16.23
N GLY A 45 17.71 14.42 15.97
CA GLY A 45 18.77 13.41 16.06
C GLY A 45 19.95 13.70 15.13
N VAL A 46 19.68 14.13 13.89
CA VAL A 46 20.73 14.51 12.92
C VAL A 46 21.44 15.78 13.33
N VAL A 47 20.72 16.85 13.67
CA VAL A 47 21.33 18.12 14.05
C VAL A 47 22.15 17.96 15.34
N PHE A 48 21.58 17.32 16.36
CA PHE A 48 22.27 17.00 17.60
C PHE A 48 23.50 16.13 17.33
N GLY A 49 23.33 15.04 16.57
CA GLY A 49 24.41 14.13 16.22
C GLY A 49 25.55 14.82 15.48
N LEU A 50 25.25 15.73 14.55
CA LEU A 50 26.27 16.47 13.81
C LEU A 50 26.99 17.49 14.70
N VAL A 51 26.27 18.23 15.52
CA VAL A 51 26.84 19.24 16.44
C VAL A 51 27.76 18.59 17.48
N PHE A 52 27.38 17.43 18.02
CA PHE A 52 28.16 16.72 19.04
C PHE A 52 29.15 15.70 18.45
N ALA A 53 29.26 15.61 17.12
CA ALA A 53 30.17 14.66 16.46
C ALA A 53 31.64 14.80 16.91
N PRO A 54 32.21 16.01 17.13
CA PRO A 54 33.60 16.16 17.57
C PRO A 54 33.93 15.48 18.90
N VAL A 55 32.94 15.23 19.76
CA VAL A 55 33.11 14.63 21.09
C VAL A 55 32.77 13.12 21.07
N LEU A 56 32.62 12.51 19.89
CA LEU A 56 32.15 11.12 19.67
C LEU A 56 30.70 10.84 20.15
N VAL A 57 30.17 11.60 21.11
CA VAL A 57 28.77 11.53 21.56
C VAL A 57 27.82 11.72 20.39
N GLY A 58 28.14 12.63 19.47
CA GLY A 58 27.32 12.85 18.28
C GLY A 58 27.30 11.66 17.33
N LEU A 59 28.40 10.91 17.21
CA LEU A 59 28.43 9.71 16.36
C LEU A 59 27.52 8.60 16.94
N ALA A 60 27.53 8.42 18.26
CA ALA A 60 26.59 7.52 18.94
C ALA A 60 25.13 7.98 18.76
N ALA A 61 24.86 9.28 18.84
CA ALA A 61 23.52 9.83 18.60
C ALA A 61 23.06 9.68 17.14
N LEU A 62 23.95 9.87 16.16
CA LEU A 62 23.66 9.61 14.74
C LEU A 62 23.33 8.12 14.52
N PHE A 63 24.11 7.23 15.11
CA PHE A 63 23.83 5.80 15.04
C PHE A 63 22.48 5.45 15.68
N ALA A 64 22.17 5.99 16.87
CA ALA A 64 20.87 5.83 17.50
C ALA A 64 19.73 6.37 16.63
N THR A 65 19.96 7.47 15.90
CA THR A 65 18.99 8.04 14.96
C THR A 65 18.73 7.10 13.77
N LEU A 66 19.76 6.43 13.24
CA LEU A 66 19.60 5.38 12.23
C LEU A 66 18.82 4.18 12.77
N VAL A 67 19.09 3.79 14.02
CA VAL A 67 18.33 2.72 14.68
C VAL A 67 16.85 3.07 14.81
N ALA A 68 16.55 4.29 15.28
CA ALA A 68 15.20 4.80 15.36
C ALA A 68 14.52 4.85 13.97
N ALA A 69 15.22 5.31 12.94
CA ALA A 69 14.69 5.35 11.58
C ALA A 69 14.25 3.97 11.07
N ARG A 70 15.01 2.91 11.38
CA ARG A 70 14.64 1.55 10.98
C ARG A 70 13.45 1.01 11.77
N LEU A 71 13.35 1.30 13.07
CA LEU A 71 12.19 0.94 13.88
C LEU A 71 10.93 1.63 13.36
N PHE A 72 11.00 2.93 13.09
CA PHE A 72 9.90 3.69 12.50
C PHE A 72 9.51 3.18 11.12
N ALA A 73 10.49 2.85 10.26
CA ALA A 73 10.22 2.20 8.99
C ALA A 73 9.49 0.84 9.15
N GLY A 74 9.71 0.13 10.26
CA GLY A 74 8.95 -1.08 10.61
C GLY A 74 7.49 -0.80 10.93
N VAL A 75 7.21 0.20 11.78
CA VAL A 75 5.86 0.67 12.10
C VAL A 75 5.12 1.11 10.83
N GLU A 76 5.83 1.77 9.92
CA GLU A 76 5.30 2.24 8.64
C GLU A 76 4.94 1.12 7.68
N ARG A 77 5.70 0.01 7.66
CA ARG A 77 5.32 -1.20 6.91
C ARG A 77 4.02 -1.78 7.44
N TRP A 78 3.92 -1.95 8.76
CA TRP A 78 2.70 -2.45 9.39
C TRP A 78 1.48 -1.57 9.08
N LEU A 79 1.64 -0.25 9.13
CA LEU A 79 0.55 0.68 8.81
C LEU A 79 0.15 0.58 7.33
N ALA A 80 1.12 0.40 6.44
CA ALA A 80 0.87 0.24 5.01
C ALA A 80 0.15 -1.09 4.71
N ASP A 81 0.58 -2.18 5.33
CA ASP A 81 -0.04 -3.50 5.15
C ASP A 81 -1.49 -3.49 5.68
N ALA A 82 -1.70 -2.91 6.86
CA ALA A 82 -3.01 -2.84 7.51
C ALA A 82 -4.01 -1.92 6.77
N LEU A 83 -3.59 -0.72 6.33
CA LEU A 83 -4.51 0.29 5.79
C LEU A 83 -4.49 0.40 4.26
N LEU A 84 -3.37 0.09 3.61
CA LEU A 84 -3.22 0.21 2.15
C LEU A 84 -3.20 -1.13 1.42
N GLY A 85 -3.23 -2.26 2.15
CA GLY A 85 -3.22 -3.61 1.57
C GLY A 85 -1.93 -3.87 0.79
N THR A 86 -0.79 -3.54 1.39
CA THR A 86 0.52 -3.98 0.92
C THR A 86 0.94 -5.27 1.62
N ASP A 87 1.94 -5.94 1.06
CA ASP A 87 2.65 -7.04 1.72
C ASP A 87 4.14 -6.68 1.71
N LEU A 88 4.57 -5.94 2.74
CA LEU A 88 5.93 -5.44 2.85
C LEU A 88 6.74 -6.35 3.77
N ALA A 89 7.46 -7.31 3.17
CA ALA A 89 8.38 -8.18 3.88
C ALA A 89 9.39 -7.38 4.75
N LYS A 90 9.62 -7.87 5.97
CA LYS A 90 10.64 -7.30 6.87
C LYS A 90 12.04 -7.55 6.27
N PRO A 91 12.90 -6.52 6.15
CA PRO A 91 14.25 -6.73 5.62
C PRO A 91 15.08 -7.63 6.54
N ASP A 92 15.71 -8.66 5.97
CA ASP A 92 16.57 -9.64 6.66
C ASP A 92 18.08 -9.45 6.38
N ASP A 93 18.48 -8.23 6.03
CA ASP A 93 19.86 -7.88 5.66
C ASP A 93 20.82 -7.70 6.86
N LEU A 94 20.40 -8.10 8.06
CA LEU A 94 21.18 -8.01 9.29
C LEU A 94 21.58 -9.36 9.89
N ALA A 95 21.21 -10.49 9.27
CA ALA A 95 21.68 -11.82 9.67
C ALA A 95 23.21 -11.92 9.56
N ASP A 96 23.88 -12.55 10.52
CA ASP A 96 25.34 -12.76 10.58
C ASP A 96 26.18 -11.47 10.65
N ALA A 97 26.41 -10.97 11.87
CA ALA A 97 27.31 -9.84 12.12
C ALA A 97 28.41 -10.24 13.12
N ASP A 98 29.67 -10.11 12.69
CA ASP A 98 30.83 -10.35 13.54
C ASP A 98 31.10 -9.17 14.48
N GLY A 99 30.57 -9.26 15.70
CA GLY A 99 30.82 -8.32 16.79
C GLY A 99 30.14 -6.94 16.64
N ALA A 100 30.30 -6.07 17.65
CA ALA A 100 29.56 -4.82 17.75
C ALA A 100 29.92 -3.78 16.66
N LEU A 101 31.20 -3.64 16.34
CA LEU A 101 31.67 -2.74 15.28
C LEU A 101 31.33 -3.25 13.87
N GLY A 102 31.41 -4.57 13.66
CA GLY A 102 30.99 -5.21 12.40
C GLY A 102 29.49 -5.03 12.16
N GLY A 103 28.68 -5.25 13.20
CA GLY A 103 27.24 -4.98 13.18
C GLY A 103 26.89 -3.52 12.90
N ALA A 104 27.55 -2.57 13.56
CA ALA A 104 27.32 -1.14 13.33
C ALA A 104 27.67 -0.72 11.89
N ARG A 105 28.78 -1.21 11.34
CA ARG A 105 29.17 -0.95 9.95
C ARG A 105 28.19 -1.56 8.97
N LYS A 106 27.80 -2.83 9.16
CA LYS A 106 26.78 -3.50 8.33
C LYS A 106 25.44 -2.76 8.35
N TYR A 107 25.06 -2.23 9.50
CA TYR A 107 23.84 -1.44 9.66
C TYR A 107 23.84 -0.15 8.82
N VAL A 108 24.99 0.53 8.77
CA VAL A 108 25.18 1.75 7.97
C VAL A 108 25.34 1.43 6.49
N ASP A 109 26.01 0.33 6.14
CA ASP A 109 26.23 -0.08 4.74
C ASP A 109 24.96 -0.68 4.11
N ALA A 110 23.99 -1.13 4.91
CA ALA A 110 22.72 -1.68 4.45
C ALA A 110 21.87 -0.64 3.69
N ALA A 111 21.57 -0.94 2.43
CA ALA A 111 20.72 -0.10 1.58
C ALA A 111 19.31 0.10 2.17
N SER A 112 18.79 -0.87 2.92
CA SER A 112 17.46 -0.78 3.55
C SER A 112 17.39 0.32 4.62
N THR A 113 18.49 0.62 5.32
CA THR A 113 18.58 1.70 6.31
C THR A 113 18.39 3.05 5.64
N TRP A 114 19.10 3.29 4.53
CA TRP A 114 18.99 4.54 3.76
C TRP A 114 17.67 4.68 3.02
N ARG A 115 17.09 3.57 2.53
CA ARG A 115 15.76 3.59 1.90
C ARG A 115 14.66 3.88 2.92
N GLY A 116 14.71 3.26 4.10
CA GLY A 116 13.80 3.56 5.21
C GLY A 116 13.92 5.01 5.69
N LEU A 117 15.14 5.53 5.74
CA LEU A 117 15.38 6.93 6.04
C LEU A 117 14.81 7.87 4.96
N GLY A 118 15.09 7.60 3.68
CA GLY A 118 14.55 8.36 2.56
C GLY A 118 13.03 8.38 2.56
N PHE A 119 12.39 7.24 2.89
CA PHE A 119 10.95 7.16 3.07
C PHE A 119 10.45 8.09 4.17
N LEU A 120 11.06 8.08 5.36
CA LEU A 120 10.64 8.93 6.48
C LEU A 120 10.77 10.42 6.16
N MET A 121 11.87 10.81 5.48
CA MET A 121 12.09 12.19 5.04
C MET A 121 11.09 12.64 3.97
N ALA A 122 10.80 11.79 2.99
CA ALA A 122 9.81 12.09 1.97
C ALA A 122 8.38 12.10 2.53
N LYS A 123 8.07 11.22 3.49
CA LYS A 123 6.74 11.04 4.05
C LYS A 123 6.19 12.34 4.65
N PHE A 124 7.01 13.14 5.32
CA PHE A 124 6.58 14.43 5.84
C PHE A 124 5.99 15.33 4.75
N TRP A 125 6.72 15.54 3.65
CA TRP A 125 6.27 16.35 2.53
C TRP A 125 5.04 15.78 1.82
N VAL A 126 5.00 14.45 1.64
CA VAL A 126 3.84 13.77 1.03
C VAL A 126 2.60 13.88 1.93
N SER A 127 2.77 13.76 3.24
CA SER A 127 1.66 13.85 4.21
C SER A 127 1.01 15.23 4.23
N LEU A 128 1.75 16.29 3.89
CA LEU A 128 1.22 17.65 3.79
C LEU A 128 0.15 17.75 2.68
N PHE A 129 0.30 17.03 1.57
CA PHE A 129 -0.74 16.97 0.54
C PHE A 129 -2.02 16.29 1.03
N GLY A 130 -1.93 15.44 2.06
CA GLY A 130 -3.09 14.85 2.74
C GLY A 130 -3.99 15.87 3.43
N ILE A 131 -3.52 17.09 3.67
CA ILE A 131 -4.33 18.18 4.24
C ILE A 131 -5.40 18.65 3.25
N VAL A 132 -5.12 18.63 1.95
CA VAL A 132 -6.04 19.14 0.93
C VAL A 132 -7.42 18.45 0.97
N PRO A 133 -7.53 17.11 0.88
CA PRO A 133 -8.84 16.45 0.99
C PRO A 133 -9.51 16.70 2.34
N LEU A 134 -8.76 16.81 3.44
CA LEU A 134 -9.32 17.11 4.76
C LEU A 134 -9.90 18.53 4.83
N LEU A 135 -9.22 19.53 4.24
CA LEU A 135 -9.73 20.89 4.13
C LEU A 135 -10.99 20.96 3.27
N LEU A 136 -11.01 20.26 2.13
CA LEU A 136 -12.20 20.20 1.28
C LEU A 136 -13.38 19.55 2.00
N LEU A 137 -13.17 18.47 2.77
CA LEU A 137 -14.22 17.87 3.60
C LEU A 137 -14.70 18.84 4.69
N SER A 138 -13.77 19.52 5.38
CA SER A 138 -14.08 20.50 6.42
C SER A 138 -14.94 21.66 5.89
N ARG A 139 -14.70 22.12 4.65
CA ARG A 139 -15.50 23.18 4.00
C ARG A 139 -16.75 22.65 3.29
N GLY A 140 -16.72 21.43 2.76
CA GLY A 140 -17.81 20.82 1.98
C GLY A 140 -18.94 20.27 2.84
N ILE A 141 -18.65 19.61 3.97
CA ILE A 141 -19.66 19.02 4.85
C ILE A 141 -20.67 20.08 5.38
N PRO A 142 -20.24 21.26 5.86
CA PRO A 142 -21.16 22.32 6.27
C PRO A 142 -22.15 22.71 5.16
N LEU A 143 -21.69 22.82 3.90
CA LEU A 143 -22.52 23.16 2.75
C LEU A 143 -23.55 22.07 2.43
N VAL A 144 -23.16 20.79 2.49
CA VAL A 144 -24.11 19.66 2.32
C VAL A 144 -25.19 19.69 3.39
N THR A 145 -24.82 20.02 4.63
CA THR A 145 -25.75 20.10 5.76
C THR A 145 -26.45 21.44 5.91
N ALA A 146 -26.26 22.38 4.98
CA ALA A 146 -26.79 23.74 5.10
C ALA A 146 -28.30 23.81 5.28
N PRO A 147 -29.14 23.01 4.56
CA PRO A 147 -30.59 23.03 4.75
C PRO A 147 -31.05 22.65 6.16
N LEU A 148 -30.22 21.91 6.91
CA LEU A 148 -30.54 21.46 8.27
C LEU A 148 -30.09 22.45 9.35
N ARG A 149 -29.20 23.39 9.00
CA ARG A 149 -28.46 24.20 9.98
C ARG A 149 -28.50 25.70 9.69
N TYR A 150 -29.23 26.15 8.67
CA TYR A 150 -29.40 27.58 8.41
C TYR A 150 -30.10 28.26 9.61
N PRO A 151 -29.77 29.51 9.95
CA PRO A 151 -28.80 30.39 9.29
C PRO A 151 -27.33 30.04 9.63
N LEU A 152 -26.43 30.16 8.65
CA LEU A 152 -24.99 29.93 8.84
C LEU A 152 -24.13 30.79 7.90
N VAL A 153 -22.92 31.15 8.36
CA VAL A 153 -21.93 31.88 7.56
C VAL A 153 -20.75 30.96 7.26
N VAL A 154 -20.49 30.70 5.97
CA VAL A 154 -19.33 29.92 5.53
C VAL A 154 -18.22 30.87 5.12
N GLN A 155 -17.00 30.66 5.61
CA GLN A 155 -15.82 31.37 5.12
C GLN A 155 -15.06 30.47 4.13
N PHE A 156 -14.68 31.02 2.98
CA PHE A 156 -13.93 30.32 1.94
C PHE A 156 -12.44 30.68 1.94
N GLY A 157 -12.06 31.86 2.42
CA GLY A 157 -10.69 32.33 2.53
C GLY A 157 -10.66 33.85 2.59
N GLU A 158 -9.52 34.45 2.25
CA GLU A 158 -9.39 35.90 2.08
C GLU A 158 -9.24 36.23 0.59
N VAL A 159 -9.96 37.26 0.12
CA VAL A 159 -9.83 37.86 -1.20
C VAL A 159 -9.58 39.35 -0.97
N ASP A 160 -8.43 39.84 -1.45
CA ASP A 160 -7.99 41.23 -1.23
C ASP A 160 -7.88 41.64 0.25
N GLY A 161 -7.56 40.68 1.13
CA GLY A 161 -7.46 40.91 2.59
C GLY A 161 -8.80 40.91 3.32
N GLU A 162 -9.92 40.71 2.61
CA GLU A 162 -11.24 40.58 3.21
C GLU A 162 -11.70 39.12 3.22
N PRO A 163 -12.35 38.64 4.30
CA PRO A 163 -12.82 37.27 4.37
C PRO A 163 -13.96 37.06 3.38
N ALA A 164 -13.70 36.25 2.35
CA ALA A 164 -14.72 35.78 1.42
C ALA A 164 -15.69 34.86 2.17
N THR A 165 -16.86 35.41 2.51
CA THR A 165 -17.90 34.72 3.26
C THR A 165 -19.18 34.62 2.44
N TRP A 166 -19.96 33.57 2.70
CA TRP A 166 -21.31 33.39 2.18
C TRP A 166 -22.25 33.19 3.36
N ALA A 167 -23.12 34.18 3.58
CA ALA A 167 -24.22 34.09 4.50
C ALA A 167 -25.37 33.31 3.83
N ILE A 168 -25.76 32.20 4.46
CA ILE A 168 -26.88 31.37 4.02
C ILE A 168 -28.02 31.60 5.01
N ASP A 169 -28.90 32.54 4.67
CA ASP A 169 -29.97 33.01 5.56
C ASP A 169 -31.36 32.48 5.17
N ALA A 170 -31.49 31.87 3.99
CA ALA A 170 -32.75 31.36 3.50
C ALA A 170 -32.61 29.98 2.85
N LEU A 171 -33.75 29.30 2.76
CA LEU A 171 -33.83 27.90 2.33
C LEU A 171 -33.39 27.69 0.87
N PRO A 172 -33.77 28.54 -0.12
CA PRO A 172 -33.29 28.39 -1.50
C PRO A 172 -31.76 28.48 -1.60
N GLU A 173 -31.14 29.39 -0.86
CA GLU A 173 -29.69 29.56 -0.76
C GLU A 173 -29.04 28.33 -0.14
N ALA A 174 -29.66 27.77 0.92
CA ALA A 174 -29.20 26.54 1.54
C ALA A 174 -29.27 25.34 0.59
N LEU A 175 -30.32 25.25 -0.23
CA LEU A 175 -30.45 24.21 -1.26
C LEU A 175 -29.43 24.41 -2.40
N ALA A 176 -29.12 25.65 -2.77
CA ALA A 176 -28.09 25.97 -3.77
C ALA A 176 -26.67 25.65 -3.28
N ALA A 177 -26.42 25.66 -1.96
CA ALA A 177 -25.14 25.29 -1.36
C ALA A 177 -24.86 23.78 -1.40
N VAL A 178 -25.91 22.93 -1.38
CA VAL A 178 -25.78 21.47 -1.41
C VAL A 178 -24.94 20.95 -2.59
N PRO A 179 -25.21 21.30 -3.86
CA PRO A 179 -24.40 20.78 -4.98
C PRO A 179 -22.92 21.16 -4.88
N LEU A 180 -22.61 22.36 -4.37
CA LEU A 180 -21.23 22.78 -4.15
C LEU A 180 -20.56 21.94 -3.06
N GLY A 181 -21.27 21.69 -1.95
CA GLY A 181 -20.80 20.81 -0.88
C GLY A 181 -20.57 19.38 -1.37
N VAL A 182 -21.51 18.82 -2.14
CA VAL A 182 -21.39 17.48 -2.71
C VAL A 182 -20.19 17.40 -3.65
N ALA A 183 -19.99 18.38 -4.52
CA ALA A 183 -18.82 18.44 -5.40
C ALA A 183 -17.50 18.47 -4.60
N ALA A 184 -17.42 19.30 -3.55
CA ALA A 184 -16.25 19.37 -2.69
C ALA A 184 -15.93 18.04 -1.99
N VAL A 185 -16.95 17.35 -1.49
CA VAL A 185 -16.81 16.01 -0.85
C VAL A 185 -16.31 14.98 -1.87
N LEU A 186 -16.89 14.93 -3.07
CA LEU A 186 -16.48 14.00 -4.12
C LEU A 186 -15.02 14.23 -4.54
N VAL A 187 -14.64 15.49 -4.76
CA VAL A 187 -13.25 15.86 -5.08
C VAL A 187 -12.31 15.45 -3.95
N ALA A 188 -12.68 15.69 -2.68
CA ALA A 188 -11.88 15.29 -1.54
C ALA A 188 -11.66 13.78 -1.49
N CYS A 189 -12.70 12.97 -1.72
CA CYS A 189 -12.57 11.52 -1.73
C CYS A 189 -11.67 11.02 -2.87
N HIS A 190 -11.77 11.59 -4.08
CA HIS A 190 -10.85 11.27 -5.17
C HIS A 190 -9.40 11.66 -4.83
N LEU A 191 -9.18 12.85 -4.27
CA LEU A 191 -7.85 13.28 -3.83
C LEU A 191 -7.29 12.38 -2.74
N ALA A 192 -8.11 11.95 -1.78
CA ALA A 192 -7.71 11.01 -0.75
C ALA A 192 -7.27 9.66 -1.34
N ASN A 193 -7.99 9.16 -2.35
CA ASN A 193 -7.63 7.94 -3.06
C ASN A 193 -6.31 8.08 -3.85
N VAL A 194 -6.10 9.21 -4.52
CA VAL A 194 -4.84 9.50 -5.22
C VAL A 194 -3.68 9.60 -4.24
N ALA A 195 -3.86 10.29 -3.11
CA ALA A 195 -2.84 10.42 -2.07
C ALA A 195 -2.54 9.07 -1.40
N GLY A 196 -3.56 8.26 -1.11
CA GLY A 196 -3.41 6.88 -0.62
C GLY A 196 -2.62 6.02 -1.61
N TYR A 197 -2.96 6.07 -2.90
CA TYR A 197 -2.22 5.38 -3.95
C TYR A 197 -0.76 5.83 -4.06
N ALA A 198 -0.49 7.13 -3.98
CA ALA A 198 0.86 7.68 -3.99
C ALA A 198 1.66 7.20 -2.76
N ALA A 199 1.05 7.22 -1.58
CA ALA A 199 1.66 6.72 -0.35
C ALA A 199 1.97 5.21 -0.45
N ARG A 200 1.05 4.41 -1.01
CA ARG A 200 1.27 2.99 -1.28
C ARG A 200 2.48 2.77 -2.18
N ARG A 201 2.56 3.48 -3.31
CA ARG A 201 3.69 3.35 -4.25
C ARG A 201 5.01 3.76 -3.62
N MET A 202 5.02 4.82 -2.81
CA MET A 202 6.20 5.25 -2.07
C MET A 202 6.65 4.18 -1.06
N ALA A 203 5.71 3.58 -0.33
CA ALA A 203 6.00 2.50 0.61
C ALA A 203 6.57 1.27 -0.12
N VAL A 204 5.95 0.81 -1.20
CA VAL A 204 6.47 -0.32 -1.99
C VAL A 204 7.87 -0.01 -2.57
N ALA A 205 8.05 1.17 -3.16
CA ALA A 205 9.30 1.52 -3.83
C ALA A 205 10.49 1.70 -2.89
N LEU A 206 10.26 2.11 -1.63
CA LEU A 206 11.31 2.43 -0.66
C LEU A 206 11.41 1.40 0.47
N LEU A 207 10.30 0.87 0.95
CA LEU A 207 10.28 -0.09 2.06
C LEU A 207 10.20 -1.54 1.62
N GLY A 208 9.79 -1.79 0.36
CA GLY A 208 9.80 -3.12 -0.23
C GLY A 208 11.21 -3.69 -0.31
N GLY A 209 11.33 -4.97 0.02
CA GLY A 209 12.54 -5.76 -0.19
C GLY A 209 12.78 -5.95 -1.68
N SER A 210 14.03 -5.89 -2.12
CA SER A 210 14.43 -6.46 -3.40
C SER A 210 14.42 -7.98 -3.27
N THR A 211 13.24 -8.58 -3.14
CA THR A 211 13.08 -9.97 -3.58
C THR A 211 13.43 -9.93 -5.06
N GLY A 212 14.38 -10.78 -5.45
CA GLY A 212 14.56 -11.11 -6.86
C GLY A 212 13.18 -11.36 -7.45
N VAL A 213 13.00 -10.87 -8.66
CA VAL A 213 11.81 -11.04 -9.48
C VAL A 213 11.60 -12.53 -9.72
N GLU A 214 11.05 -13.25 -8.74
CA GLU A 214 10.27 -14.45 -8.95
C GLU A 214 8.86 -13.93 -9.21
N VAL A 215 8.65 -13.53 -10.46
CA VAL A 215 7.32 -13.51 -11.04
C VAL A 215 6.87 -14.96 -10.96
N ASP A 216 6.02 -15.24 -9.97
CA ASP A 216 5.14 -16.39 -10.00
C ASP A 216 4.35 -16.29 -11.32
N ARG A 217 4.80 -17.06 -12.31
CA ARG A 217 4.28 -17.11 -13.68
C ARG A 217 3.26 -18.25 -13.82
N ASP A 218 2.57 -18.62 -12.75
CA ASP A 218 1.67 -19.78 -12.80
C ASP A 218 0.18 -19.41 -12.93
N ASP A 219 -0.18 -18.12 -13.05
CA ASP A 219 -1.59 -17.67 -13.17
C ASP A 219 -1.99 -17.05 -14.53
N GLU A 220 -1.12 -17.09 -15.57
CA GLU A 220 -1.45 -16.52 -16.90
C GLU A 220 -1.80 -17.55 -17.99
N ASP A 221 -1.76 -18.86 -17.73
CA ASP A 221 -2.07 -19.89 -18.74
C ASP A 221 -3.55 -20.34 -18.80
N GLU A 222 -4.45 -19.73 -18.00
CA GLU A 222 -5.89 -19.98 -18.10
C GLU A 222 -6.65 -18.80 -18.72
N ARG A 223 -6.16 -18.32 -19.87
CA ARG A 223 -6.95 -17.45 -20.77
C ARG A 223 -7.12 -18.09 -22.15
N VAL A 224 -8.20 -18.85 -22.25
CA VAL A 224 -9.13 -18.85 -23.39
C VAL A 224 -8.44 -18.92 -24.76
N THR A 225 -8.06 -20.13 -25.18
CA THR A 225 -7.86 -20.43 -26.60
C THR A 225 -9.25 -20.56 -27.25
N VAL A 226 -9.69 -19.47 -27.88
CA VAL A 226 -10.84 -19.54 -28.80
C VAL A 226 -10.37 -20.26 -30.06
N ASP A 227 -10.92 -21.45 -30.25
CA ASP A 227 -10.90 -22.18 -31.51
C ASP A 227 -11.37 -21.25 -32.64
N ARG A 228 -10.46 -20.94 -33.56
CA ARG A 228 -10.81 -20.39 -34.86
C ARG A 228 -10.10 -21.17 -35.93
N GLU A 229 -10.80 -22.21 -36.39
CA GLU A 229 -10.55 -22.84 -37.68
C GLU A 229 -10.38 -21.77 -38.77
N ARG A 230 -9.25 -21.84 -39.46
CA ARG A 230 -9.11 -21.28 -40.80
C ARG A 230 -8.17 -22.15 -41.61
N ASP A 231 -8.80 -22.94 -42.48
CA ASP A 231 -8.20 -23.54 -43.65
C ASP A 231 -7.41 -22.51 -44.47
N VAL A 232 -6.11 -22.75 -44.69
CA VAL A 232 -5.44 -22.49 -45.96
C VAL A 232 -4.33 -23.53 -46.14
N ALA A 233 -4.52 -24.41 -47.11
CA ALA A 233 -3.52 -25.33 -47.62
C ALA A 233 -2.51 -24.63 -48.56
N SER A 234 -1.27 -25.14 -48.57
CA SER A 234 -0.19 -25.10 -49.59
C SER A 234 1.14 -24.90 -48.85
N GLY A 235 2.22 -25.65 -49.02
CA GLY A 235 2.64 -26.65 -49.98
C GLY A 235 4.17 -26.75 -49.80
N GLU A 236 4.67 -27.98 -49.70
CA GLU A 236 6.02 -28.49 -50.02
C GLU A 236 7.27 -27.59 -49.85
N ASP A 237 8.23 -28.05 -49.04
CA ASP A 237 9.51 -28.63 -49.50
C ASP A 237 10.68 -28.42 -48.51
N GLY A 238 11.52 -29.45 -48.39
CA GLY A 238 12.97 -29.23 -48.31
C GLY A 238 13.66 -29.40 -46.97
N ASP A 239 13.83 -30.65 -46.55
CA ASP A 239 15.14 -31.30 -46.46
C ASP A 239 16.32 -30.51 -45.84
N ARG A 240 16.79 -30.95 -44.66
CA ARG A 240 18.23 -31.14 -44.35
C ARG A 240 18.46 -31.73 -42.94
N ALA A 241 18.97 -32.95 -42.94
CA ALA A 241 19.70 -33.58 -41.85
C ALA A 241 21.18 -33.16 -41.85
N ILE A 242 21.74 -32.92 -40.65
CA ILE A 242 23.16 -33.01 -40.24
C ILE A 242 23.05 -33.25 -38.71
N GLU A 243 23.18 -34.44 -38.11
CA GLU A 243 24.24 -35.45 -38.01
C GLU A 243 25.53 -35.02 -37.27
N SER A 244 25.80 -35.77 -36.17
CA SER A 244 27.08 -35.98 -35.46
C SER A 244 27.58 -34.85 -34.54
N ASP A 245 28.21 -35.07 -33.38
CA ASP A 245 28.93 -36.26 -32.87
C ASP A 245 29.42 -36.06 -31.40
N ARG A 246 29.64 -37.18 -30.69
CA ARG A 246 30.55 -37.43 -29.52
C ARG A 246 30.18 -36.81 -28.14
N ALA A 247 29.97 -37.53 -27.03
CA ALA A 247 30.57 -38.72 -26.36
C ALA A 247 31.80 -38.43 -25.46
N ASP A 248 31.88 -39.20 -24.36
CA ASP A 248 32.89 -39.35 -23.28
C ASP A 248 32.56 -38.58 -21.98
N GLY A 249 32.32 -39.20 -20.81
CA GLY A 249 33.15 -40.17 -20.04
C GLY A 249 33.98 -39.34 -19.03
N ASP A 250 33.96 -39.48 -17.69
CA ASP A 250 34.16 -40.62 -16.77
C ASP A 250 33.75 -40.14 -15.33
N ALA A 251 33.10 -40.92 -14.44
CA ALA A 251 33.65 -41.80 -13.38
C ALA A 251 34.82 -41.14 -12.55
N GLU A 252 34.97 -41.20 -11.22
CA GLU A 252 34.46 -42.05 -10.12
C GLU A 252 35.01 -41.52 -8.75
N SER A 253 34.53 -42.08 -7.62
CA SER A 253 35.17 -42.20 -6.27
C SER A 253 35.23 -40.96 -5.34
N ASP A 254 34.99 -40.98 -4.01
CA ASP A 254 34.74 -41.99 -2.95
C ASP A 254 33.89 -41.34 -1.81
N ARG A 255 32.78 -41.91 -1.32
CA ARG A 255 32.60 -42.81 -0.13
C ARG A 255 33.59 -42.67 1.04
N GLU A 256 33.11 -42.21 2.20
CA GLU A 256 32.90 -42.96 3.46
C GLU A 256 32.44 -41.98 4.57
N THR A 257 31.22 -42.11 5.11
CA THR A 257 30.76 -42.97 6.22
C THR A 257 31.23 -42.47 7.61
N GLY A 258 30.26 -42.13 8.45
CA GLY A 258 30.48 -41.72 9.85
C GLY A 258 29.16 -41.41 10.54
N ASP A 259 28.36 -42.46 10.72
CA ASP A 259 27.17 -42.58 11.56
C ASP A 259 27.52 -42.30 13.04
N ASP A 260 26.68 -41.56 13.77
CA ASP A 260 26.20 -42.02 15.09
C ASP A 260 25.04 -41.17 15.62
N ASP A 261 24.06 -41.90 16.12
CA ASP A 261 22.72 -41.50 16.50
C ASP A 261 22.61 -40.62 17.76
N ARG A 262 21.50 -39.88 17.86
CA ARG A 262 20.71 -39.77 19.10
C ARG A 262 19.30 -39.21 18.85
N GLU A 263 18.33 -40.09 19.11
CA GLU A 263 16.89 -39.88 19.29
C GLU A 263 16.58 -38.71 20.25
N THR A 264 15.52 -37.92 20.02
CA THR A 264 14.18 -38.16 20.58
C THR A 264 13.21 -37.01 20.22
N ASP A 265 12.01 -37.42 19.79
CA ASP A 265 10.79 -36.62 19.71
C ASP A 265 10.47 -35.89 21.03
N ALA A 266 10.08 -34.61 20.91
CA ALA A 266 8.98 -33.95 21.63
C ALA A 266 9.23 -32.43 21.72
N ASP A 267 8.61 -31.64 20.85
CA ASP A 267 7.63 -30.64 21.28
C ASP A 267 7.15 -29.81 20.09
N ARG A 268 5.96 -30.20 19.62
CA ARG A 268 5.09 -29.41 18.76
C ARG A 268 4.48 -28.30 19.61
N ALA A 269 5.16 -27.16 19.70
CA ALA A 269 4.59 -25.97 20.33
C ALA A 269 3.82 -25.13 19.30
N GLU A 270 2.55 -24.94 19.62
CA GLU A 270 1.49 -24.34 18.84
C GLU A 270 1.78 -22.90 18.42
N ARG A 271 1.40 -22.57 17.18
CA ARG A 271 1.24 -21.20 16.70
C ARG A 271 0.00 -20.60 17.37
N PRO A 272 0.07 -19.42 18.01
CA PRO A 272 -1.14 -18.72 18.41
C PRO A 272 -1.82 -18.13 17.17
N ASP A 273 -2.97 -18.71 16.86
CA ASP A 273 -3.98 -18.17 15.95
C ASP A 273 -4.42 -16.80 16.46
N SER A 274 -4.26 -15.77 15.64
CA SER A 274 -4.73 -14.41 15.94
C SER A 274 -5.56 -13.87 14.79
N GLY A 275 -6.84 -14.28 14.79
CA GLY A 275 -7.97 -13.39 14.53
C GLY A 275 -8.10 -12.84 13.12
N ALA A 276 -8.28 -13.72 12.13
CA ALA A 276 -8.93 -13.33 10.89
C ALA A 276 -10.40 -12.98 11.20
N PHE A 277 -10.71 -11.68 11.18
CA PHE A 277 -12.10 -11.21 11.15
C PHE A 277 -12.63 -11.43 9.72
N GLU A 278 -13.17 -12.63 9.50
CA GLU A 278 -13.90 -12.98 8.28
C GLU A 278 -15.33 -12.43 8.42
N PHE A 279 -15.67 -11.45 7.58
CA PHE A 279 -17.03 -10.93 7.51
C PHE A 279 -17.72 -11.61 6.33
N ASP A 280 -18.57 -12.58 6.67
CA ASP A 280 -19.49 -13.26 5.76
C ASP A 280 -20.32 -12.24 4.98
N ALA A 281 -20.17 -12.24 3.65
CA ALA A 281 -21.07 -11.56 2.74
C ALA A 281 -21.73 -12.61 1.85
N ASP A 282 -22.76 -13.25 2.40
CA ASP A 282 -23.74 -14.05 1.68
C ASP A 282 -24.34 -13.21 0.53
N ARG A 283 -23.83 -13.43 -0.68
CA ARG A 283 -24.42 -12.93 -1.92
C ARG A 283 -25.13 -14.10 -2.57
N ARG A 284 -26.43 -14.20 -2.31
CA ARG A 284 -27.32 -15.03 -3.13
C ARG A 284 -27.37 -14.46 -4.54
N ASP A 285 -26.87 -15.23 -5.49
CA ASP A 285 -27.15 -15.06 -6.91
C ASP A 285 -28.60 -15.50 -7.19
N PRO A 286 -29.44 -14.67 -7.81
CA PRO A 286 -30.77 -15.08 -8.24
C PRO A 286 -30.78 -15.28 -9.75
N ASP A 287 -30.06 -16.28 -10.28
CA ASP A 287 -30.12 -16.59 -11.73
C ASP A 287 -29.94 -18.09 -12.07
N ASP A 288 -30.14 -19.01 -11.11
CA ASP A 288 -30.20 -20.45 -11.39
C ASP A 288 -31.52 -21.06 -10.89
N ALA A 289 -32.59 -20.94 -11.69
CA ALA A 289 -33.72 -21.88 -11.68
C ALA A 289 -34.70 -21.58 -12.83
N ASP A 290 -34.33 -21.93 -14.07
CA ASP A 290 -35.33 -22.34 -15.07
C ASP A 290 -34.71 -23.34 -16.04
N ASP A 291 -34.69 -24.62 -15.65
CA ASP A 291 -34.94 -25.74 -16.56
C ASP A 291 -35.08 -27.03 -15.74
N SER A 292 -36.31 -27.51 -15.52
CA SER A 292 -36.63 -28.93 -15.71
C SER A 292 -38.06 -29.27 -15.25
N THR A 293 -38.71 -30.06 -16.10
CA THR A 293 -39.88 -30.93 -15.86
C THR A 293 -41.28 -30.35 -16.08
N ASP A 294 -41.61 -30.17 -17.36
CA ASP A 294 -42.94 -30.49 -17.88
C ASP A 294 -42.89 -31.91 -18.49
N ARG A 295 -43.42 -32.90 -17.76
CA ARG A 295 -43.87 -34.24 -18.24
C ARG A 295 -44.32 -35.10 -17.05
N ASN A 296 -45.63 -35.14 -16.81
CA ASN A 296 -46.49 -36.35 -16.86
C ASN A 296 -47.83 -36.08 -16.17
#